data_AF-A0A653LSI3-F1
#
_entry.id   AF-A0A653LSI3-F1
#
_cell.length_a   1.000
_cell.length_b   1.000
_cell.length_c   1.000
_cell.angle_alpha   90.00
_cell.angle_beta   90.00
_cell.angle_gamma   90.00
#
_symmetry.space_group_name_H-M   'P 1'
#
loop_
_entity.id
_entity.type
_entity.pdbx_description
1 polymer ?
#
loop_
_entity_poly.entity_id
_entity_poly.type
_entity_poly.pdbx_seq_one_letter_code
_entity_poly.pdbx_strand_id
1 'polypeptide(L)' 'MVTEFNKQVQRILDFCGLLFEARCLDIYNTKRSVRTARAEQVRQPIYQSGMQQWKYFESDLGPLSALVSTLK' A
#
# COMPACT_ATOMS: atom_id res chain seq x y z
N MET A 1 -3.61 5.13 2.73
CA MET A 1 -2.14 5.18 2.47
C MET A 1 -1.84 5.31 0.98
N VAL A 2 -2.34 4.42 0.13
CA VAL A 2 -2.09 4.45 -1.34
C VAL A 2 -2.73 5.66 -2.05
N THR A 3 -3.94 6.08 -1.67
CA THR A 3 -4.64 7.23 -2.29
C THR A 3 -4.02 8.59 -1.99
N GLU A 4 -3.40 8.74 -0.81
CA GLU A 4 -2.83 10.00 -0.32
C GLU A 4 -1.32 9.87 -0.06
N PHE A 5 -0.60 9.11 -0.89
CA PHE A 5 0.77 8.67 -0.63
C PHE A 5 1.71 9.81 -0.22
N ASN A 6 1.76 10.90 -1.00
CA ASN A 6 2.64 12.04 -0.73
C ASN A 6 2.39 12.66 0.66
N LYS A 7 1.11 12.87 1.02
CA LYS A 7 0.75 13.41 2.33
C LYS A 7 1.12 12.45 3.46
N GLN A 8 1.01 11.15 3.23
CA GLN A 8 1.40 10.16 4.23
C GLN A 8 2.91 10.10 4.44
N VAL A 9 3.70 10.19 3.37
CA VAL A 9 5.17 10.27 3.47
C VAL A 9 5.59 11.49 4.29
N GLN A 10 5.02 12.67 4.02
CA GLN A 10 5.29 13.88 4.80
C GLN A 10 4.94 13.69 6.28
N ARG A 11 3.73 13.21 6.59
CA ARG A 11 3.30 12.96 7.98
C ARG A 11 4.22 12.01 8.73
N ILE A 12 4.71 10.95 8.07
CA ILE A 12 5.63 9.99 8.68
C ILE A 12 6.99 10.65 8.97
N LEU A 13 7.52 11.41 8.00
CA LEU A 13 8.79 12.11 8.17
C LEU A 13 8.72 13.18 9.27
N ASP A 14 7.64 13.97 9.29
CA ASP A 14 7.39 14.99 10.33
C ASP A 14 7.32 14.35 11.72
N PHE A 15 6.60 13.24 11.85
CA PHE A 15 6.50 12.49 13.10
C PHE A 15 7.88 11.98 13.58
N CYS A 16 8.72 11.53 12.65
CA CYS A 16 10.08 11.08 12.94
C CYS A 16 11.10 12.22 13.09
N GLY A 17 10.71 13.49 12.86
CA GLY A 17 11.62 14.64 12.84
C GLY A 17 12.65 14.60 11.71
N LEU A 18 12.33 13.93 10.60
CA LEU A 18 13.22 13.77 9.45
C LEU A 18 12.90 14.78 8.34
N LEU A 19 13.94 15.25 7.64
CA LEU A 19 13.76 16.12 6.49
C LEU A 19 13.17 15.38 5.29
N PHE A 20 12.36 16.08 4.50
CA PHE A 20 11.81 15.54 3.26
C PHE A 20 12.84 15.52 2.13
N GLU A 21 12.92 14.39 1.43
CA GLU A 21 13.63 14.24 0.17
C GLU A 21 12.67 13.78 -0.93
N ALA A 22 12.77 14.34 -2.14
CA ALA A 22 11.90 13.96 -3.27
C ALA A 22 11.97 12.45 -3.59
N ARG A 23 13.14 11.82 -3.37
CA ARG A 23 13.35 10.38 -3.57
C ARG A 23 12.46 9.51 -2.68
N CYS A 24 11.92 10.03 -1.58
CA CYS A 24 10.95 9.33 -0.75
C CYS A 24 9.64 9.02 -1.50
N LEU A 25 9.36 9.74 -2.60
CA LEU A 25 8.20 9.49 -3.46
C LEU A 25 8.52 8.49 -4.60
N ASP A 26 9.80 8.36 -4.96
CA ASP A 26 10.30 7.55 -6.07
C ASP A 26 10.90 6.21 -5.60
N ILE A 27 10.25 5.54 -4.64
CA ILE A 27 10.78 4.33 -3.98
C ILE A 27 11.10 3.19 -4.96
N TYR A 28 10.42 3.13 -6.09
CA TYR A 28 10.57 2.13 -7.14
C TYR A 28 11.88 2.28 -7.92
N ASN A 29 12.54 3.44 -7.85
CA ASN A 29 13.84 3.71 -8.50
C ASN A 29 15.05 3.19 -7.70
N THR A 30 14.84 2.54 -6.54
CA THR A 30 15.96 2.09 -5.70
C THR A 30 16.78 1.00 -6.41
N LYS A 31 18.11 1.16 -6.41
CA LYS A 31 19.03 0.19 -7.03
C LYS A 31 19.31 -1.03 -6.16
N ARG A 32 18.90 -1.02 -4.89
CA ARG A 32 19.08 -2.13 -3.96
C ARG A 32 18.32 -3.37 -4.44
N SER A 33 18.92 -4.55 -4.27
CA SER A 33 18.23 -5.82 -4.51
C SER A 33 17.12 -6.02 -3.46
N VAL A 34 15.91 -6.28 -3.94
CA VAL A 34 14.74 -6.61 -3.10
C VAL A 34 14.53 -8.11 -3.21
N ARG A 35 14.76 -8.84 -2.11
CA ARG A 35 14.70 -10.31 -2.07
C ARG A 35 13.46 -10.77 -1.31
N THR A 36 12.29 -10.33 -1.75
CA THR A 36 10.99 -10.74 -1.18
C THR A 36 10.06 -11.20 -2.29
N ALA A 37 9.03 -11.99 -1.95
CA ALA A 37 8.05 -12.51 -2.93
C ALA A 37 7.31 -11.42 -3.72
N ARG A 38 7.32 -10.18 -3.22
CA ARG A 38 6.66 -9.01 -3.83
C ARG A 38 7.63 -8.02 -4.46
N ALA A 39 8.86 -8.46 -4.77
CA ALA A 39 9.90 -7.58 -5.33
C ALA A 39 9.44 -6.79 -6.55
N GLU A 40 8.70 -7.44 -7.46
CA GLU A 40 8.15 -6.80 -8.66
C GLU A 40 7.15 -5.69 -8.32
N GLN A 41 6.30 -5.89 -7.32
CA GLN A 41 5.31 -4.90 -6.90
C GLN A 41 5.98 -3.65 -6.30
N VAL A 42 7.07 -3.82 -5.57
CA VAL A 42 7.85 -2.72 -4.97
C VAL A 42 8.62 -1.92 -6.03
N ARG A 43 8.84 -2.50 -7.22
CA ARG A 43 9.52 -1.85 -8.36
C ARG A 43 8.59 -1.10 -9.31
N GLN A 44 7.31 -0.98 -8.95
CA GLN A 44 6.34 -0.19 -9.70
C GLN A 44 5.96 1.09 -8.93
N PRO A 45 5.55 2.16 -9.62
CA PRO A 45 4.93 3.32 -8.97
C PRO A 45 3.72 2.90 -8.12
N ILE A 46 3.36 3.72 -7.13
CA ILE A 46 2.19 3.44 -6.28
C ILE A 46 0.93 3.30 -7.16
N TYR A 47 0.25 2.16 -7.05
CA TYR A 47 -0.93 1.82 -7.85
C TYR A 47 -2.09 1.35 -6.97
N GLN A 48 -3.33 1.50 -7.48
CA GLN A 48 -4.55 1.14 -6.75
C GLN A 48 -5.17 -0.19 -7.19
N SER A 49 -4.64 -0.83 -8.23
CA SER A 49 -5.19 -2.08 -8.79
C SER A 49 -5.29 -3.23 -7.78
N GLY A 50 -4.45 -3.23 -6.73
CA GLY A 50 -4.51 -4.22 -5.65
C GLY A 50 -5.71 -4.08 -4.70
N MET A 51 -6.41 -2.93 -4.67
CA MET A 51 -7.46 -2.67 -3.68
C MET A 51 -8.72 -3.52 -3.85
N GLN A 52 -9.05 -3.89 -5.09
CA GLN A 52 -10.30 -4.57 -5.43
C GLN A 52 -10.12 -6.04 -5.77
N GLN A 53 -8.91 -6.59 -5.64
CA GLN A 53 -8.64 -7.99 -6.02
C GLN A 53 -9.43 -9.00 -5.17
N TRP A 54 -9.81 -8.64 -3.94
CA TRP A 54 -10.65 -9.51 -3.12
C TRP A 54 -12.06 -9.72 -3.72
N LYS A 55 -12.55 -8.80 -4.56
CA LYS A 55 -13.88 -8.90 -5.17
C LYS A 55 -14.03 -10.11 -6.10
N TYR A 56 -12.93 -10.61 -6.66
CA TYR A 56 -12.97 -11.85 -7.46
C TYR A 56 -13.41 -13.07 -6.64
N PHE A 57 -13.28 -13.01 -5.31
CA PHE A 57 -13.66 -14.05 -4.37
C PHE A 57 -14.89 -13.65 -3.55
N GLU A 58 -15.58 -12.56 -3.90
CA GLU A 58 -16.71 -12.03 -3.13
C GLU A 58 -17.82 -13.08 -2.94
N SER A 59 -18.08 -13.92 -3.95
CA SER A 59 -19.05 -15.02 -3.88
C SER A 59 -18.72 -16.04 -2.79
N ASP A 60 -17.43 -16.26 -2.51
CA ASP A 60 -16.96 -17.27 -1.54
C ASP A 60 -16.83 -16.69 -0.13
N LEU A 61 -16.91 -15.36 0.01
CA LEU A 61 -16.72 -14.64 1.27
C LEU A 61 -18.04 -14.40 2.03
N GLY A 62 -19.16 -14.96 1.59
CA GLY A 62 -20.50 -14.73 2.16
C GLY A 62 -20.56 -14.83 3.70
N PRO A 63 -20.16 -15.95 4.32
CA PRO A 63 -20.16 -16.08 5.79
C PRO A 63 -19.27 -15.07 6.50
N LEU A 64 -18.12 -14.73 5.90
CA LEU A 64 -17.17 -13.75 6.47
C LEU A 64 -17.73 -12.33 6.39
N SER A 65 -18.41 -11.99 5.30
CA SER A 65 -19.07 -10.69 5.11
C SER A 65 -20.17 -10.47 6.14
N ALA A 66 -21.00 -11.49 6.39
CA ALA A 66 -22.05 -11.47 7.40
C ALA A 66 -21.50 -11.33 8.84
N LEU A 67 -20.33 -11.93 9.12
CA LEU A 67 -19.67 -11.77 10.41
C LEU A 67 -19.16 -10.32 10.61
N VAL A 68 -18.49 -9.77 9.59
CA VAL A 68 -17.93 -8.42 9.65
C VAL A 68 -19.03 -7.35 9.76
N SER A 69 -20.18 -7.56 9.13
CA SER A 69 -21.31 -6.62 9.23
C SER A 69 -21.95 -6.60 10.62
N THR A 70 -21.82 -7.67 11.40
CA THR A 70 -22.34 -7.76 12.77
C THR A 70 -21.43 -7.08 13.81
N LEU A 71 -20.16 -6.84 13.45
CA LEU A 71 -19.15 -6.20 14.31
C LEU A 71 -19.06 -4.67 14.13
N LYS A 72 -19.87 -4.09 13.26
CA LYS A 72 -20.02 -2.64 13.07
C LYS A 72 -21.17 -2.11 13.89
#